data_AF-A0A6I5VKN4-F1
#
_entry.id   AF-A0A6I5VKN4-F1
#
_cell.length_a   1.000
_cell.length_b   1.000
_cell.length_c   1.000
_cell.angle_alpha   90.00
_cell.angle_beta   90.00
_cell.angle_gamma   90.00
#
_symmetry.space_group_name_H-M   'P 1'
#
loop_
_entity.id
_entity.type
_entity.pdbx_description
1 polymer ?
#
loop_
_entity_poly.entity_id
_entity_poly.type
_entity_poly.pdbx_seq_one_letter_code
_entity_poly.pdbx_strand_id
1 'polypeptide(L)'
;MPPGQWQRRPTNGSGLSFAHDVELIDQRVEVEWVASLSAGAITRADGFVGPRRSAEQILQCIATSAYYRNITGQRQLESEPITLTDHPGWRIRGEIRVDDPQVEADGDILELRVIDTGAAGSMSFFWGCAPIGDKPRIRTLDATVGTLRVD
;
A
#
# COMPACT_ATOMS: atom_id res chain seq x y z
N MET A 1 -14.68 -17.83 -8.22
CA MET A 1 -13.81 -17.79 -9.43
C MET A 1 -12.41 -18.22 -9.03
N PRO A 2 -11.61 -18.87 -9.90
CA PRO A 2 -10.20 -19.10 -9.59
C PRO A 2 -9.49 -17.74 -9.42
N PRO A 3 -8.51 -17.63 -8.50
CA PRO A 3 -7.76 -16.40 -8.33
C PRO A 3 -7.12 -16.00 -9.67
N GLY A 4 -7.23 -14.72 -10.04
CA GLY A 4 -6.57 -14.19 -11.23
C GLY A 4 -5.05 -14.36 -11.13
N GLN A 5 -4.31 -14.20 -12.22
CA GLN A 5 -2.85 -14.07 -12.13
C GLN A 5 -2.49 -12.65 -11.64
N TRP A 6 -1.30 -12.48 -11.07
CA TRP A 6 -0.74 -11.14 -10.85
C TRP A 6 -0.51 -10.48 -12.20
N GLN A 7 -1.06 -9.29 -12.39
CA GLN A 7 -1.01 -8.55 -13.65
C GLN A 7 -0.42 -7.18 -13.41
N ARG A 8 0.54 -6.78 -14.25
CA ARG A 8 1.04 -5.41 -14.28
C ARG A 8 -0.06 -4.50 -14.80
N ARG A 9 -0.29 -3.40 -14.09
CA ARG A 9 -1.21 -2.34 -14.52
C ARG A 9 -0.40 -1.20 -15.13
N PRO A 10 -0.56 -0.89 -16.43
CA PRO A 10 0.25 0.12 -17.13
C PRO A 10 -0.16 1.57 -16.78
N THR A 11 -0.24 1.90 -15.48
CA THR A 11 -0.50 3.24 -14.90
C THR A 11 -1.83 3.89 -15.28
N ASN A 12 -2.81 3.69 -14.41
CA ASN A 12 -3.52 4.76 -13.69
C ASN A 12 -4.22 4.06 -12.52
N GLY A 13 -3.45 3.78 -11.47
CA GLY A 13 -4.04 3.41 -10.19
C GLY A 13 -4.81 4.64 -9.72
N SER A 14 -6.10 4.72 -10.04
CA SER A 14 -6.96 5.84 -9.62
C SER A 14 -6.88 6.06 -8.11
N GLY A 15 -6.54 5.01 -7.35
CA GLY A 15 -6.34 5.09 -5.91
C GLY A 15 -4.97 5.63 -5.43
N LEU A 16 -3.99 5.82 -6.33
CA LEU A 16 -2.65 6.34 -6.03
C LEU A 16 -2.33 7.62 -6.84
N SER A 17 -3.35 8.39 -7.22
CA SER A 17 -3.19 9.61 -8.02
C SER A 17 -2.36 10.73 -7.36
N PHE A 18 -2.10 10.62 -6.06
CA PHE A 18 -1.23 11.52 -5.30
C PHE A 18 0.27 11.19 -5.44
N ALA A 19 0.60 10.05 -6.04
CA ALA A 19 1.95 9.53 -6.16
C ALA A 19 2.47 9.60 -7.62
N HIS A 20 3.79 9.52 -7.75
CA HIS A 20 4.53 9.62 -9.00
C HIS A 20 5.29 8.32 -9.27
N ASP A 21 5.62 8.06 -10.54
CA ASP A 21 6.39 6.89 -10.99
C ASP A 21 5.91 5.57 -10.38
N VAL A 22 4.59 5.42 -10.30
CA VAL A 22 3.94 4.30 -9.62
C VAL A 22 3.98 3.07 -10.53
N GLU A 23 4.66 2.03 -10.07
CA GLU A 23 4.50 0.69 -10.60
C GLU A 23 3.54 -0.09 -9.70
N LEU A 24 2.57 -0.77 -10.31
CA LEU A 24 1.55 -1.54 -9.60
C LEU A 24 1.32 -2.87 -10.29
N ILE A 25 1.32 -3.92 -9.48
CA ILE A 25 0.81 -5.24 -9.84
C ILE A 25 -0.38 -5.54 -8.94
N ASP A 26 -1.45 -6.06 -9.53
CA ASP A 26 -2.62 -6.52 -8.78
C ASP A 26 -3.03 -7.93 -9.16
N GLN A 27 -3.80 -8.53 -8.26
CA GLN A 27 -4.44 -9.81 -8.47
C GLN A 27 -5.90 -9.67 -8.09
N ARG A 28 -6.79 -9.93 -9.05
CA ARG A 28 -8.22 -9.95 -8.76
C ARG A 28 -8.57 -11.08 -7.79
N VAL A 29 -9.26 -10.72 -6.71
CA VAL A 29 -9.76 -11.64 -5.67
C VAL A 29 -11.23 -11.91 -5.90
N GLU A 30 -12.00 -10.84 -6.09
CA GLU A 30 -13.43 -10.83 -6.39
C GLU A 30 -13.71 -9.89 -7.56
N VAL A 31 -14.95 -9.76 -8.03
CA VAL A 31 -15.26 -8.87 -9.16
C VAL A 31 -14.80 -7.44 -8.88
N GLU A 32 -15.06 -6.97 -7.66
CA GLU A 32 -14.81 -5.60 -7.18
C GLU A 32 -13.69 -5.53 -6.12
N TRP A 33 -12.90 -6.60 -5.94
CA TRP A 33 -11.83 -6.63 -4.94
C TRP A 33 -10.51 -7.16 -5.48
N VAL A 34 -9.40 -6.50 -5.12
CA VAL A 34 -8.05 -6.80 -5.61
C VAL A 34 -7.06 -6.84 -4.45
N ALA A 35 -6.06 -7.71 -4.54
CA ALA A 35 -4.83 -7.58 -3.78
C ALA A 35 -3.82 -6.83 -4.63
N SER A 36 -3.04 -5.93 -4.03
CA SER A 36 -2.15 -5.03 -4.76
C SER A 36 -0.77 -4.98 -4.12
N LEU A 37 0.25 -4.81 -4.95
CA LEU A 37 1.61 -4.48 -4.54
C LEU A 37 2.07 -3.32 -5.43
N SER A 38 2.59 -2.26 -4.81
CA SER A 38 2.98 -1.06 -5.51
C SER A 38 4.19 -0.38 -4.88
N ALA A 39 5.00 0.22 -5.73
CA ALA A 39 6.07 1.12 -5.33
C ALA A 39 6.03 2.37 -6.20
N GLY A 40 6.47 3.49 -5.64
CA GLY A 40 6.55 4.75 -6.37
C GLY A 40 7.23 5.84 -5.55
N ALA A 41 6.99 7.09 -5.94
CA ALA A 41 7.54 8.26 -5.29
C ALA A 41 6.43 9.23 -4.82
N ILE A 42 6.73 9.95 -3.75
CA ILE A 42 5.96 11.08 -3.25
C ILE A 42 6.86 12.31 -3.18
N THR A 43 6.31 13.50 -3.36
CA THR A 43 7.11 14.73 -3.39
C THR A 43 6.85 15.62 -2.19
N ARG A 44 7.91 16.33 -1.76
CA ARG A 44 7.82 17.36 -0.72
C ARG A 44 6.99 18.56 -1.19
N ALA A 45 6.95 18.81 -2.51
CA ALA A 45 6.13 19.86 -3.11
C ALA A 45 4.62 19.60 -2.92
N ASP A 46 4.22 18.33 -2.92
CA ASP A 46 2.84 17.89 -2.64
C ASP A 46 2.53 17.81 -1.14
N GLY A 47 3.45 18.26 -0.27
CA GLY A 47 3.26 18.33 1.18
C GLY A 47 3.67 17.08 1.97
N PHE A 48 4.27 16.09 1.32
CA PHE A 48 4.83 14.91 1.99
C PHE A 48 6.19 15.25 2.64
N VAL A 49 6.20 15.42 3.96
CA VAL A 49 7.38 15.85 4.71
C VAL A 49 7.73 14.85 5.81
N GLY A 50 8.85 14.15 5.61
CA GLY A 50 9.41 13.19 6.57
C GLY A 50 8.70 11.82 6.54
N PRO A 51 9.43 10.70 6.70
CA PRO A 51 8.86 9.36 6.49
C PRO A 51 7.59 9.05 7.28
N ARG A 52 7.56 9.39 8.58
CA ARG A 52 6.41 9.10 9.45
C ARG A 52 5.14 9.80 9.00
N ARG A 53 5.19 11.12 8.89
CA ARG A 53 4.03 11.94 8.51
C ARG A 53 3.55 11.57 7.12
N SER A 54 4.47 11.29 6.21
CA SER A 54 4.13 10.85 4.86
C SER A 54 3.48 9.48 4.84
N ALA A 55 3.91 8.53 5.67
CA ALA A 55 3.24 7.23 5.79
C ALA A 55 1.80 7.38 6.32
N GLU A 56 1.61 8.20 7.36
CA GLU A 56 0.27 8.51 7.89
C GLU A 56 -0.62 9.19 6.83
N GLN A 57 -0.07 10.12 6.05
CA GLN A 57 -0.77 10.80 4.94
C GLN A 57 -1.16 9.84 3.82
N ILE A 58 -0.22 9.00 3.34
CA ILE A 58 -0.50 8.02 2.29
C ILE A 58 -1.61 7.07 2.73
N LEU A 59 -1.56 6.60 3.98
CA LEU A 59 -2.58 5.71 4.50
C LEU A 59 -3.97 6.37 4.46
N GLN A 60 -4.08 7.67 4.78
CA GLN A 60 -5.33 8.41 4.63
C GLN A 60 -5.75 8.55 3.16
N CYS A 61 -4.82 8.92 2.27
CA CYS A 61 -5.10 9.04 0.85
C CYS A 61 -5.68 7.73 0.29
N ILE A 62 -5.06 6.59 0.62
CA ILE A 62 -5.49 5.25 0.21
C ILE A 62 -6.87 4.91 0.75
N ALA A 63 -7.14 5.17 2.04
CA ALA A 63 -8.45 4.92 2.64
C ALA A 63 -9.57 5.75 1.97
N THR A 64 -9.27 6.98 1.53
CA THR A 64 -10.24 7.83 0.82
C THR A 64 -10.25 7.63 -0.70
N SER A 65 -9.48 6.68 -1.20
CA SER A 65 -9.27 6.47 -2.62
C SER A 65 -10.31 5.53 -3.25
N ALA A 66 -10.23 5.32 -4.56
CA ALA A 66 -11.08 4.37 -5.27
C ALA A 66 -10.90 2.89 -4.86
N TYR A 67 -9.87 2.54 -4.05
CA TYR A 67 -9.66 1.17 -3.58
C TYR A 67 -10.69 0.70 -2.55
N TYR A 68 -11.27 1.61 -1.78
CA TYR A 68 -12.14 1.25 -0.68
C TYR A 68 -13.47 1.98 -0.78
N ARG A 69 -14.56 1.25 -0.54
CA ARG A 69 -15.92 1.76 -0.37
C ARG A 69 -16.45 1.29 0.96
N ASN A 70 -17.38 2.04 1.54
CA ASN A 70 -18.06 1.68 2.79
C ASN A 70 -17.10 1.27 3.92
N ILE A 71 -16.03 2.05 4.12
CA ILE A 71 -15.08 1.82 5.23
C ILE A 71 -15.82 1.93 6.57
N THR A 72 -15.66 0.90 7.40
CA THR A 72 -16.20 0.84 8.76
C THR A 72 -15.12 0.99 9.83
N GLY A 73 -13.85 0.79 9.47
CA GLY A 73 -12.75 0.95 10.41
C GLY A 73 -11.39 0.97 9.75
N GLN A 74 -10.45 1.59 10.46
CA GLN A 74 -9.05 1.63 10.09
C GLN A 74 -8.22 1.50 11.36
N ARG A 75 -7.25 0.57 11.37
CA ARG A 75 -6.43 0.30 12.55
C ARG A 75 -4.98 0.12 12.15
N GLN A 76 -4.08 0.87 12.78
CA GLN A 76 -2.65 0.60 12.71
C GLN A 76 -2.34 -0.51 13.73
N LEU A 77 -1.77 -1.61 13.26
CA LEU A 77 -1.30 -2.71 14.09
C LEU A 77 0.12 -2.42 14.59
N GLU A 78 0.96 -1.90 13.69
CA GLU A 78 2.33 -1.49 13.97
C GLU A 78 2.61 -0.16 13.25
N SER A 79 3.35 0.73 13.90
CA SER A 79 3.76 2.03 13.35
C SER A 79 5.09 2.42 13.98
N GLU A 80 6.17 2.26 13.24
CA GLU A 80 7.52 2.30 13.79
C GLU A 80 8.57 2.83 12.79
N PRO A 81 9.68 3.41 13.29
CA PRO A 81 10.80 3.74 12.43
C PRO A 81 11.46 2.46 11.93
N ILE A 82 11.91 2.47 10.68
CA ILE A 82 12.67 1.39 10.08
C ILE A 82 13.91 1.93 9.38
N THR A 83 14.86 1.05 9.11
CA THR A 83 15.96 1.31 8.19
C THR A 83 15.90 0.26 7.08
N LEU A 84 15.87 0.70 5.82
CA LEU A 84 15.90 -0.17 4.66
C LEU A 84 17.23 0.02 3.94
N THR A 85 18.05 -1.03 3.90
CA THR A 85 19.47 -0.93 3.58
C THR A 85 20.13 0.09 4.54
N ASP A 86 20.46 1.31 4.08
CA ASP A 86 21.02 2.40 4.91
C ASP A 86 20.13 3.64 4.93
N HIS A 87 18.89 3.54 4.45
CA HIS A 87 17.97 4.66 4.34
C HIS A 87 16.95 4.66 5.48
N PRO A 88 16.78 5.80 6.20
CA PRO A 88 15.77 5.90 7.24
C PRO A 88 14.37 5.92 6.64
N GLY A 89 13.43 5.29 7.33
CA GLY A 89 12.06 5.20 6.88
C GLY A 89 11.07 5.04 8.02
N TRP A 90 9.81 4.89 7.63
CA TRP A 90 8.71 4.60 8.53
C TRP A 90 7.84 3.51 7.95
N ARG A 91 7.42 2.58 8.80
CA ARG A 91 6.55 1.45 8.46
C ARG A 91 5.22 1.60 9.16
N ILE A 92 4.14 1.30 8.44
CA ILE A 92 2.82 1.06 9.01
C ILE A 92 2.34 -0.31 8.54
N ARG A 93 2.04 -1.21 9.48
CA ARG A 93 1.22 -2.40 9.25
C ARG A 93 -0.18 -2.10 9.77
N GLY A 94 -1.21 -2.35 8.98
CA GLY A 94 -2.56 -1.98 9.36
C GLY A 94 -3.65 -2.87 8.78
N GLU A 95 -4.87 -2.55 9.19
CA GLU A 95 -6.12 -3.09 8.66
C GLU A 95 -6.99 -1.92 8.18
N ILE A 96 -7.61 -2.08 7.01
CA ILE A 96 -8.81 -1.33 6.61
C ILE A 96 -9.95 -2.33 6.59
N ARG A 97 -11.07 -1.99 7.24
CA ARG A 97 -12.29 -2.80 7.30
C ARG A 97 -13.38 -2.12 6.49
N VAL A 98 -14.15 -2.91 5.76
CA VAL A 98 -15.29 -2.44 4.96
C VAL A 98 -16.55 -3.23 5.30
N ASP A 99 -17.69 -2.65 4.99
CA ASP A 99 -18.99 -3.33 4.96
C ASP A 99 -19.65 -2.98 3.62
N ASP A 100 -19.21 -3.64 2.54
CA ASP A 100 -19.69 -3.42 1.19
C ASP A 100 -20.47 -4.67 0.71
N PRO A 101 -21.79 -4.57 0.45
CA PRO A 101 -22.61 -5.71 0.04
C PRO A 101 -22.23 -6.27 -1.34
N GLN A 102 -21.32 -5.61 -2.08
CA GLN A 102 -20.84 -6.07 -3.38
C GLN A 102 -19.63 -7.02 -3.29
N VAL A 103 -19.03 -7.20 -2.10
CA VAL A 103 -17.86 -8.07 -1.88
C VAL A 103 -18.01 -8.90 -0.61
N GLU A 104 -17.36 -10.06 -0.58
CA GLU A 104 -17.29 -10.92 0.60
C GLU A 104 -16.10 -10.56 1.51
N ALA A 105 -15.09 -9.85 0.97
CA ALA A 105 -13.93 -9.42 1.73
C ALA A 105 -14.29 -8.47 2.89
N ASP A 106 -13.81 -8.79 4.10
CA ASP A 106 -13.92 -7.94 5.31
C ASP A 106 -13.09 -6.63 5.23
N GLY A 107 -12.31 -6.46 4.15
CA GLY A 107 -11.27 -5.45 4.01
C GLY A 107 -9.89 -6.07 3.82
N ASP A 108 -8.83 -5.27 4.04
CA ASP A 108 -7.45 -5.67 3.78
C ASP A 108 -6.54 -5.52 5.00
N ILE A 109 -5.58 -6.45 5.10
CA ILE A 109 -4.29 -6.18 5.76
C ILE A 109 -3.43 -5.39 4.78
N LEU A 110 -2.77 -4.34 5.26
CA LEU A 110 -1.85 -3.53 4.47
C LEU A 110 -0.48 -3.39 5.11
N GLU A 111 0.53 -3.25 4.26
CA GLU A 111 1.88 -2.81 4.61
C GLU A 111 2.16 -1.52 3.83
N LEU A 112 2.63 -0.50 4.53
CA LEU A 112 3.12 0.74 3.96
C LEU A 112 4.52 1.02 4.49
N ARG A 113 5.45 1.35 3.60
CA ARG A 113 6.80 1.80 3.95
C ARG A 113 7.11 3.07 3.19
N VAL A 114 7.55 4.11 3.89
CA VAL A 114 8.08 5.34 3.28
C VAL A 114 9.56 5.45 3.64
N ILE A 115 10.40 5.61 2.63
CA ILE A 115 11.86 5.59 2.74
C ILE A 115 12.42 6.91 2.21
N ASP A 116 13.23 7.60 3.02
CA ASP A 116 14.00 8.75 2.57
C ASP A 116 15.29 8.26 1.90
N THR A 117 15.24 8.13 0.58
CA THR A 117 16.36 7.66 -0.25
C THR A 117 17.44 8.72 -0.46
N GLY A 118 17.25 9.94 0.06
CA GLY A 118 18.13 11.08 -0.19
C GLY A 118 17.91 11.76 -1.55
N ALA A 119 16.92 11.31 -2.33
CA ALA A 119 16.52 11.97 -3.57
C ALA A 119 16.01 13.39 -3.30
N ALA A 120 16.51 14.37 -4.07
CA ALA A 120 16.18 15.76 -3.85
C ALA A 120 14.67 16.02 -4.07
N GLY A 121 13.97 16.42 -3.01
CA GLY A 121 12.56 16.80 -3.08
C GLY A 121 11.55 15.65 -3.08
N SER A 122 11.99 14.39 -2.99
CA SER A 122 11.11 13.22 -2.99
C SER A 122 11.47 12.17 -1.93
N MET A 123 10.56 11.25 -1.69
CA MET A 123 10.76 10.02 -0.92
C MET A 123 10.15 8.86 -1.68
N SER A 124 10.69 7.66 -1.51
CA SER A 124 10.11 6.45 -2.09
C SER A 124 9.09 5.84 -1.15
N PHE A 125 8.07 5.19 -1.69
CA PHE A 125 7.16 4.38 -0.89
C PHE A 125 6.91 3.01 -1.51
N PHE A 126 6.57 2.06 -0.64
CA PHE A 126 5.95 0.80 -0.99
C PHE A 126 4.60 0.71 -0.29
N TRP A 127 3.56 0.34 -1.01
CA TRP A 127 2.26 -0.03 -0.45
C TRP A 127 1.84 -1.38 -1.00
N GLY A 128 1.34 -2.26 -0.12
CA GLY A 128 0.68 -3.47 -0.54
C GLY A 128 -0.49 -3.81 0.36
N CYS A 129 -1.48 -4.50 -0.21
CA CYS A 129 -2.67 -4.96 0.48
C CYS A 129 -3.06 -6.38 0.08
N ALA A 130 -3.65 -7.11 1.03
CA ALA A 130 -4.24 -8.41 0.81
C ALA A 130 -5.50 -8.58 1.68
N PRO A 131 -6.53 -9.31 1.19
CA PRO A 131 -7.76 -9.49 1.95
C PRO A 131 -7.50 -10.12 3.31
N ILE A 132 -8.22 -9.65 4.31
CA ILE A 132 -8.14 -10.19 5.67
C ILE A 132 -8.56 -11.66 5.64
N GLY A 133 -7.73 -12.53 6.23
CA GLY A 133 -7.94 -13.97 6.25
C GLY A 133 -7.39 -14.72 5.03
N ASP A 134 -7.00 -14.04 3.94
CA ASP A 134 -6.38 -14.66 2.77
C ASP A 134 -4.89 -14.97 3.00
N LYS A 135 -4.64 -16.11 3.67
CA LYS A 135 -3.28 -16.52 4.05
C LYS A 135 -2.31 -16.62 2.85
N PRO A 136 -2.68 -17.17 1.68
CA PRO A 136 -1.78 -17.16 0.51
C PRO A 136 -1.33 -15.77 0.09
N ARG A 137 -2.24 -14.80 -0.04
CA ARG A 137 -1.89 -13.45 -0.49
C ARG A 137 -1.16 -12.64 0.57
N ILE A 138 -1.53 -12.82 1.84
CA ILE A 138 -0.78 -12.23 2.97
C ILE A 138 0.67 -12.75 2.97
N ARG A 139 0.90 -14.05 2.74
CA ARG A 139 2.27 -14.57 2.62
C ARG A 139 3.03 -13.97 1.44
N THR A 140 2.38 -13.73 0.30
CA THR A 140 3.02 -13.04 -0.82
C THR A 140 3.41 -11.62 -0.45
N LEU A 141 2.51 -10.86 0.17
CA LEU A 141 2.80 -9.50 0.67
C LEU A 141 4.01 -9.52 1.61
N ASP A 142 3.99 -10.39 2.63
CA ASP A 142 5.05 -10.46 3.63
C ASP A 142 6.39 -10.90 3.02
N ALA A 143 6.38 -11.84 2.07
CA ALA A 143 7.57 -12.26 1.34
C ALA A 143 8.15 -11.13 0.47
N THR A 144 7.31 -10.41 -0.28
CA THR A 144 7.73 -9.24 -1.06
C THR A 144 8.38 -8.20 -0.17
N VAL A 145 7.71 -7.86 0.93
CA VAL A 145 8.17 -6.89 1.93
C VAL A 145 9.52 -7.29 2.54
N GLY A 146 9.74 -8.58 2.78
CA GLY A 146 11.02 -9.13 3.28
C GLY A 146 12.18 -9.05 2.28
N THR A 147 11.90 -8.82 1.00
CA THR A 147 12.92 -8.72 -0.07
C THR A 147 13.14 -7.29 -0.58
N LEU A 148 12.43 -6.30 -0.05
CA LEU A 148 12.60 -4.90 -0.45
C LEU A 148 14.02 -4.43 -0.14
N ARG A 149 14.59 -3.65 -1.07
CA ARG A 149 15.90 -3.01 -0.95
C ARG A 149 15.93 -1.70 -1.72
N VAL A 150 16.83 -0.81 -1.30
CA VAL A 150 17.26 0.35 -2.09
C VAL A 150 18.65 0.01 -2.61
N ASP A 151 18.86 0.17 -3.92
CA ASP A 151 20.11 -0.10 -4.64
C ASP A 151 20.77 1.21 -5.10
#